data_AF-A0A345XJY8-F1
#
_entry.id   AF-A0A345XJY8-F1
#
_cell.length_a   1.000
_cell.length_b   1.000
_cell.length_c   1.000
_cell.angle_alpha   90.00
_cell.angle_beta   90.00
_cell.angle_gamma   90.00
#
_symmetry.space_group_name_H-M   'P 1'
#
loop_
_entity.id
_entity.type
_entity.pdbx_description
1 polymer ?
#
loop_
_entity_poly.entity_id
_entity_poly.type
_entity_poly.pdbx_seq_one_letter_code
_entity_poly.pdbx_strand_id
1 'polypeptide(L)'
;MIDMSETVVPGRAARELGLRPREFELGMQLGEVPTVPGPEGWGRRVPRAALDALKKAEDFPGGLRERLRVVTTVEGAALLEITTGRFGRLARAGCFTPVRFHMNRYRAVVWLYLASELRRFGERRPELLTGQLPPALRTAVDGGADRRPRDWRARRVTQLAGQATSPWERAAARAAVLDEDVLAEAVPDPVERARLAALRPELVSVRSESAAMCEAVKELSTAFDDDEVLRHRLLLAADLEEARRQDEAGEARPRPVAESGAGGRADAPAGGSAESHPEPGSVVGPVDAGRRPTRLRRLLARASGTGRRGPVSRPVS
;
A
#
# COMPACT_ATOMS: atom_id res chain seq x y z
N MET A 1 7.85 -17.93 -21.08
CA MET A 1 6.38 -18.12 -21.20
C MET A 1 5.97 -19.15 -20.17
N ILE A 2 5.23 -18.77 -19.13
CA ILE A 2 4.70 -19.74 -18.16
C ILE A 2 3.51 -20.41 -18.83
N ASP A 3 3.50 -21.75 -18.89
CA ASP A 3 2.38 -22.51 -19.44
C ASP A 3 1.13 -22.27 -18.58
N MET A 4 0.01 -21.94 -19.22
CA MET A 4 -1.25 -21.63 -18.56
C MET A 4 -1.83 -22.82 -17.79
N SER A 5 -1.43 -24.05 -18.16
CA SER A 5 -1.78 -25.28 -17.45
C SER A 5 -1.18 -25.35 -16.03
N GLU A 6 -0.17 -24.52 -15.75
CA GLU A 6 0.62 -24.56 -14.52
C GLU A 6 0.25 -23.45 -13.52
N THR A 7 -0.86 -22.74 -13.72
CA THR A 7 -1.31 -21.68 -12.79
C THR A 7 -2.74 -21.86 -12.32
N VAL A 8 -3.00 -21.44 -11.07
CA VAL A 8 -4.26 -21.66 -10.36
C VAL A 8 -4.88 -20.32 -9.97
N VAL A 9 -6.20 -20.19 -10.13
CA VAL A 9 -6.94 -19.00 -9.68
C VAL A 9 -6.88 -18.86 -8.15
N PRO A 10 -6.82 -17.63 -7.61
CA PRO A 10 -6.79 -17.35 -6.17
C PRO A 10 -7.83 -18.12 -5.34
N GLY A 11 -9.09 -18.18 -5.79
CA GLY A 11 -10.14 -18.87 -5.04
C GLY A 11 -9.93 -20.38 -4.92
N ARG A 12 -9.40 -21.03 -5.96
CA ARG A 12 -9.05 -22.46 -5.94
C ARG A 12 -7.79 -22.68 -5.09
N ALA A 13 -6.77 -21.85 -5.28
CA ALA A 13 -5.54 -21.89 -4.49
C ALA A 13 -5.81 -21.76 -2.98
N ALA A 14 -6.67 -20.83 -2.57
CA ALA A 14 -7.07 -20.66 -1.17
C ALA A 14 -7.73 -21.92 -0.59
N ARG A 15 -8.63 -22.56 -1.36
CA ARG A 15 -9.27 -23.82 -0.96
C ARG A 15 -8.27 -24.96 -0.81
N GLU A 16 -7.33 -25.08 -1.75
CA GLU A 16 -6.30 -26.13 -1.70
C GLU A 16 -5.30 -25.94 -0.56
N LEU A 17 -5.02 -24.70 -0.17
CA LEU A 17 -4.21 -24.39 1.01
C LEU A 17 -5.00 -24.42 2.32
N GLY A 18 -6.33 -24.61 2.26
CA GLY A 18 -7.20 -24.56 3.44
C GLY A 18 -7.19 -23.20 4.14
N LEU A 19 -7.00 -22.11 3.39
CA LEU A 19 -6.95 -20.73 3.89
C LEU A 19 -8.28 -20.02 3.65
N ARG A 20 -8.69 -19.19 4.60
CA ARG A 20 -9.82 -18.26 4.41
C ARG A 20 -9.44 -17.20 3.36
N PRO A 21 -10.40 -16.59 2.65
CA PRO A 21 -10.10 -15.59 1.62
C PRO A 21 -9.19 -14.46 2.11
N ARG A 22 -9.42 -13.94 3.31
CA ARG A 22 -8.58 -12.87 3.90
C ARG A 22 -7.18 -13.36 4.28
N GLU A 23 -7.03 -14.59 4.75
CA GLU A 23 -5.71 -15.16 5.07
C GLU A 23 -4.91 -15.39 3.80
N PHE A 24 -5.56 -15.92 2.75
CA PHE A 24 -4.94 -16.10 1.46
C PHE A 24 -4.51 -14.76 0.84
N GLU A 25 -5.37 -13.74 0.87
CA GLU A 25 -5.00 -12.39 0.45
C GLU A 25 -3.80 -11.86 1.24
N LEU A 26 -3.70 -12.19 2.54
CA LEU A 26 -2.55 -11.77 3.36
C LEU A 26 -1.28 -12.49 2.90
N GLY A 27 -1.39 -13.78 2.62
CA GLY A 27 -0.27 -14.57 2.10
C GLY A 27 0.25 -14.02 0.77
N MET A 28 -0.64 -13.60 -0.13
CA MET A 28 -0.23 -12.91 -1.35
C MET A 28 0.46 -11.56 -1.04
N GLN A 29 -0.11 -10.77 -0.13
CA GLN A 29 0.45 -9.46 0.25
C GLN A 29 1.85 -9.60 0.89
N LEU A 30 2.06 -10.61 1.73
CA LEU A 30 3.33 -10.87 2.40
C LEU A 30 4.35 -11.63 1.55
N GLY A 31 3.94 -12.18 0.40
CA GLY A 31 4.79 -13.03 -0.43
C GLY A 31 4.90 -14.48 0.04
N GLU A 32 4.20 -14.86 1.12
CA GLU A 32 4.10 -16.23 1.63
C GLU A 32 3.36 -17.16 0.65
N VAL A 33 2.51 -16.59 -0.20
CA VAL A 33 1.92 -17.26 -1.35
C VAL A 33 2.46 -16.57 -2.61
N PRO A 34 3.45 -17.18 -3.29
CA PRO A 34 4.00 -16.62 -4.51
C PRO A 34 2.92 -16.47 -5.59
N THR A 35 2.92 -15.34 -6.28
CA THR A 35 1.96 -15.09 -7.35
C THR A 35 2.63 -14.51 -8.57
N VAL A 36 2.13 -14.90 -9.74
CA VAL A 36 2.53 -14.36 -11.04
C VAL A 36 1.39 -13.52 -11.62
N PRO A 37 1.71 -12.57 -12.52
CA PRO A 37 0.70 -11.83 -13.25
C PRO A 37 -0.23 -12.80 -13.99
N GLY A 38 -1.53 -12.48 -13.99
CA GLY A 38 -2.47 -13.18 -14.85
C GLY A 38 -2.28 -12.77 -16.32
N PRO A 39 -2.88 -13.51 -17.27
CA PRO A 39 -3.04 -13.02 -18.63
C PRO A 39 -3.79 -11.69 -18.64
N GLU A 40 -3.65 -10.91 -19.72
CA GLU A 40 -4.16 -9.53 -19.84
C GLU A 40 -5.57 -9.33 -19.26
N GLY A 41 -5.72 -8.40 -18.32
CA GLY A 41 -6.98 -8.10 -17.65
C GLY A 41 -7.39 -9.07 -16.53
N TRP A 42 -6.69 -10.19 -16.36
CA TRP A 42 -6.94 -11.14 -15.29
C TRP A 42 -6.07 -10.86 -14.07
N GLY A 43 -6.67 -10.95 -12.88
CA GLY A 43 -5.93 -10.86 -11.62
C GLY A 43 -4.82 -11.90 -11.49
N ARG A 44 -3.94 -11.69 -10.51
CA ARG A 44 -2.78 -12.54 -10.23
C ARG A 44 -3.16 -14.02 -10.06
N ARG A 45 -2.26 -14.91 -10.49
CA ARG A 45 -2.40 -16.37 -10.41
C ARG A 45 -1.34 -16.96 -9.50
N VAL A 46 -1.61 -18.14 -8.93
CA VAL A 46 -0.64 -18.89 -8.15
C VAL A 46 -0.04 -20.01 -9.00
N PRO A 47 1.29 -20.10 -9.16
CA PRO A 47 1.90 -21.24 -9.83
C PRO A 47 1.58 -22.55 -9.11
N ARG A 48 1.26 -23.61 -9.87
CA ARG A 48 0.94 -24.94 -9.34
C ARG A 48 2.12 -25.51 -8.56
N ALA A 49 3.33 -25.38 -9.10
CA ALA A 49 4.56 -25.77 -8.42
C ALA A 49 4.72 -25.08 -7.06
N ALA A 50 4.38 -23.79 -6.94
CA ALA A 50 4.44 -23.06 -5.68
C ALA A 50 3.41 -23.58 -4.66
N LEU A 51 2.19 -23.92 -5.11
CA LEU A 51 1.18 -24.55 -4.25
C LEU A 51 1.64 -25.91 -3.76
N ASP A 52 2.16 -26.74 -4.65
CA ASP A 52 2.62 -28.09 -4.29
C ASP A 52 3.84 -28.03 -3.36
N ALA A 53 4.75 -27.06 -3.54
CA ALA A 53 5.85 -26.81 -2.62
C ALA A 53 5.35 -26.40 -1.22
N LEU A 54 4.40 -25.47 -1.13
CA LEU A 54 3.80 -25.08 0.14
C LEU A 54 3.13 -26.25 0.86
N LYS A 55 2.44 -27.13 0.11
CA LYS A 55 1.76 -28.31 0.67
C LYS A 55 2.71 -29.43 1.10
N LYS A 56 3.91 -29.49 0.52
CA LYS A 56 4.96 -30.46 0.86
C LYS A 56 5.81 -30.04 2.06
N ALA A 57 5.69 -28.80 2.52
CA ALA A 57 6.40 -28.34 3.70
C ALA A 57 5.97 -29.16 4.93
N GLU A 58 6.94 -29.55 5.77
CA GLU A 58 6.71 -30.41 6.94
C GLU A 58 5.74 -29.76 7.95
N ASP A 59 5.76 -28.44 8.05
CA ASP A 59 4.90 -27.65 8.93
C ASP A 59 3.50 -27.38 8.32
N PHE A 60 3.19 -27.87 7.12
CA PHE A 60 1.93 -27.56 6.45
C PHE A 60 0.71 -28.29 7.09
N PRO A 61 -0.44 -27.61 7.29
CA PRO A 61 -0.71 -26.19 7.05
C PRO A 61 -0.39 -25.27 8.25
N GLY A 62 0.01 -25.85 9.39
CA GLY A 62 0.19 -25.15 10.65
C GLY A 62 1.17 -23.98 10.58
N GLY A 63 2.36 -24.20 10.05
CA GLY A 63 3.39 -23.17 9.96
C GLY A 63 3.06 -22.07 8.96
N LEU A 64 2.39 -22.38 7.83
CA LEU A 64 1.85 -21.35 6.95
C LEU A 64 0.81 -20.49 7.68
N ARG A 65 -0.12 -21.09 8.41
CA ARG A 65 -1.10 -20.34 9.21
C ARG A 65 -0.45 -19.50 10.30
N GLU A 66 0.62 -20.00 10.93
CA GLU A 66 1.35 -19.24 11.93
C GLU A 66 2.10 -18.04 11.32
N ARG A 67 2.68 -18.19 10.13
CA ARG A 67 3.29 -17.06 9.39
C ARG A 67 2.25 -16.00 8.99
N LEU A 68 1.01 -16.42 8.75
CA LEU A 68 -0.12 -15.52 8.42
C LEU A 68 -0.91 -15.06 9.65
N ARG A 69 -0.56 -15.51 10.86
CA ARG A 69 -1.32 -15.22 12.06
C ARG A 69 -1.21 -13.74 12.40
N VAL A 70 -2.34 -13.04 12.32
CA VAL A 70 -2.46 -11.64 12.73
C VAL A 70 -3.12 -11.53 14.09
N VAL A 71 -2.68 -10.54 14.86
CA VAL A 71 -3.17 -10.25 16.21
C VAL A 71 -3.52 -8.78 16.35
N THR A 72 -4.53 -8.51 17.16
CA THR A 72 -4.88 -7.14 17.60
C THR A 72 -3.87 -6.62 18.62
N THR A 73 -4.00 -5.35 19.02
CA THR A 73 -3.22 -4.77 20.13
C THR A 73 -3.35 -5.56 21.43
N VAL A 74 -4.52 -6.09 21.75
CA VAL A 74 -4.76 -6.82 23.01
C VAL A 74 -4.06 -8.18 22.97
N GLU A 75 -4.26 -8.93 21.89
CA GLU A 75 -3.64 -10.24 21.69
C GLU A 75 -2.12 -10.13 21.54
N GLY A 76 -1.63 -9.10 20.85
CA GLY A 76 -0.20 -8.82 20.68
C GLY A 76 0.48 -8.44 21.99
N ALA A 77 -0.20 -7.68 22.86
CA ALA A 77 0.30 -7.36 24.20
C ALA A 77 0.43 -8.61 25.07
N ALA A 78 -0.59 -9.49 25.02
CA ALA A 78 -0.56 -10.78 25.73
C ALA A 78 0.56 -11.69 25.21
N LEU A 79 0.74 -11.75 23.87
CA LEU A 79 1.80 -12.53 23.23
C LEU A 79 3.21 -12.09 23.63
N LEU A 80 3.40 -10.81 23.94
CA LEU A 80 4.67 -10.24 24.39
C LEU A 80 4.76 -10.12 25.92
N GLU A 81 3.75 -10.58 26.66
CA GLU A 81 3.66 -10.49 28.13
C GLU A 81 3.80 -9.05 28.67
N ILE A 82 3.24 -8.07 27.94
CA ILE A 82 3.24 -6.65 28.32
C ILE A 82 1.83 -6.10 28.47
N THR A 83 1.71 -4.93 29.09
CA THR A 83 0.42 -4.22 29.15
C THR A 83 0.01 -3.70 27.77
N THR A 84 -1.30 -3.65 27.52
CA THR A 84 -1.87 -3.07 26.28
C THR A 84 -1.46 -1.62 26.07
N GLY A 85 -1.33 -0.84 27.17
CA GLY A 85 -0.83 0.53 27.15
C GLY A 85 0.60 0.60 26.64
N ARG A 86 1.49 -0.29 27.11
CA ARG A 86 2.87 -0.36 26.63
C ARG A 86 2.93 -0.75 25.16
N PHE A 87 2.20 -1.79 24.76
CA PHE A 87 2.12 -2.21 23.36
C PHE A 87 1.71 -1.03 22.47
N GLY A 88 0.66 -0.30 22.86
CA GLY A 88 0.18 0.86 22.13
C GLY A 88 1.19 2.00 22.03
N ARG A 89 2.08 2.20 23.02
CA ARG A 89 3.18 3.17 22.92
C ARG A 89 4.25 2.70 21.95
N LEU A 90 4.68 1.44 22.04
CA LEU A 90 5.68 0.86 21.13
C LEU A 90 5.20 0.88 19.67
N ALA A 91 3.94 0.48 19.43
CA ALA A 91 3.35 0.52 18.10
C ALA A 91 3.32 1.93 17.50
N ARG A 92 2.88 2.93 18.29
CA ARG A 92 2.87 4.34 17.86
C ARG A 92 4.27 4.90 17.62
N ALA A 93 5.27 4.41 18.35
CA ALA A 93 6.67 4.77 18.15
C ALA A 93 7.29 4.12 16.90
N GLY A 94 6.57 3.25 16.18
CA GLY A 94 7.07 2.54 14.99
C GLY A 94 7.91 1.30 15.32
N CYS A 95 7.83 0.77 16.54
CA CYS A 95 8.50 -0.49 16.88
C CYS A 95 7.80 -1.70 16.22
N PHE A 96 6.50 -1.56 15.92
CA PHE A 96 5.70 -2.57 15.26
C PHE A 96 5.05 -1.97 14.02
N THR A 97 5.21 -2.63 12.87
CA THR A 97 4.53 -2.23 11.64
C THR A 97 3.24 -3.00 11.48
N PRO A 98 2.06 -2.35 11.45
CA PRO A 98 0.82 -3.04 11.15
C PRO A 98 0.85 -3.62 9.74
N VAL A 99 0.27 -4.81 9.57
CA VAL A 99 0.08 -5.41 8.24
C VAL A 99 -1.27 -5.07 7.64
N ARG A 100 -2.27 -4.83 8.49
CA ARG A 100 -3.63 -4.47 8.09
C ARG A 100 -4.28 -3.61 9.15
N PHE A 101 -5.41 -3.03 8.77
CA PHE A 101 -6.36 -2.49 9.71
C PHE A 101 -7.78 -2.82 9.26
N HIS A 102 -8.71 -2.69 10.20
CA HIS A 102 -10.13 -2.59 9.88
C HIS A 102 -10.75 -1.53 10.77
N MET A 103 -11.91 -1.03 10.37
CA MET A 103 -12.71 -0.14 11.22
C MET A 103 -13.74 -0.96 11.97
N ASN A 104 -13.85 -0.76 13.27
CA ASN A 104 -14.89 -1.42 14.06
C ASN A 104 -16.26 -0.73 13.86
N ARG A 105 -17.32 -1.31 14.42
CA ARG A 105 -18.68 -0.73 14.38
C ARG A 105 -18.78 0.69 14.96
N TYR A 106 -17.80 1.08 15.77
CA TYR A 106 -17.68 2.39 16.40
C TYR A 106 -16.79 3.36 15.62
N ARG A 107 -16.39 3.00 14.39
CA ARG A 107 -15.54 3.81 13.51
C ARG A 107 -14.12 4.03 14.02
N ALA A 108 -13.66 3.22 14.98
CA ALA A 108 -12.27 3.24 15.42
C ALA A 108 -11.43 2.28 14.58
N VAL A 109 -10.20 2.70 14.29
CA VAL A 109 -9.22 1.90 13.54
C VAL A 109 -8.63 0.83 14.45
N VAL A 110 -8.77 -0.42 14.06
CA VAL A 110 -8.16 -1.59 14.71
C VAL A 110 -7.00 -2.07 13.84
N TRP A 111 -5.79 -1.84 14.33
CA TRP A 111 -4.56 -2.29 13.70
C TRP A 111 -4.32 -3.78 13.98
N LEU A 112 -3.83 -4.48 12.96
CA LEU A 112 -3.47 -5.89 13.01
C LEU A 112 -1.98 -6.04 12.72
N TYR A 113 -1.31 -6.84 13.53
CA TYR A 113 0.14 -7.08 13.48
C TYR A 113 0.41 -8.57 13.27
N LEU A 114 1.52 -8.91 12.63
CA LEU A 114 1.93 -10.32 12.52
C LEU A 114 2.46 -10.84 13.85
N ALA A 115 1.91 -11.96 14.31
CA ALA A 115 2.34 -12.61 15.55
C ALA A 115 3.83 -13.01 15.47
N SER A 116 4.27 -13.48 14.31
CA SER A 116 5.67 -13.85 14.05
C SER A 116 6.63 -12.66 14.18
N GLU A 117 6.29 -11.51 13.62
CA GLU A 117 7.10 -10.29 13.72
C GLU A 117 7.16 -9.75 15.15
N LEU A 118 6.06 -9.85 15.90
CA LEU A 118 6.04 -9.47 17.31
C LEU A 118 6.96 -10.38 18.13
N ARG A 119 6.86 -11.71 18.02
CA ARG A 119 7.75 -12.63 18.75
C ARG A 119 9.22 -12.34 18.45
N ARG A 120 9.55 -12.22 17.17
CA ARG A 120 10.91 -11.90 16.70
C ARG A 120 11.40 -10.56 17.26
N PHE A 121 10.52 -9.57 17.40
CA PHE A 121 10.88 -8.31 18.06
C PHE A 121 11.17 -8.52 19.54
N GLY A 122 10.31 -9.26 20.25
CA GLY A 122 10.48 -9.52 21.69
C GLY A 122 11.77 -10.27 22.01
N GLU A 123 12.14 -11.22 21.16
CA GLU A 123 13.42 -11.96 21.24
C GLU A 123 14.63 -11.04 21.00
N ARG A 124 14.52 -10.10 20.05
CA ARG A 124 15.64 -9.24 19.64
C ARG A 124 15.84 -8.03 20.52
N ARG A 125 14.75 -7.47 21.05
CA ARG A 125 14.73 -6.22 21.80
C ARG A 125 13.97 -6.38 23.12
N PRO A 126 14.29 -7.37 23.97
CA PRO A 126 13.59 -7.61 25.22
C PRO A 126 13.64 -6.40 26.17
N GLU A 127 14.68 -5.57 26.09
CA GLU A 127 14.83 -4.34 26.86
C GLU A 127 13.75 -3.31 26.56
N LEU A 128 13.10 -3.38 25.39
CA LEU A 128 11.98 -2.51 25.02
C LEU A 128 10.64 -3.05 25.52
N LEU A 129 10.56 -4.27 26.05
CA LEU A 129 9.33 -4.86 26.61
C LEU A 129 9.15 -4.52 28.09
N THR A 130 10.22 -4.18 28.80
CA THR A 130 10.19 -3.88 30.25
C THR A 130 10.77 -2.50 30.57
N GLY A 131 10.62 -2.04 31.81
CA GLY A 131 11.23 -0.79 32.27
C GLY A 131 10.74 0.47 31.56
N GLN A 132 11.57 1.52 31.55
CA GLN A 132 11.24 2.76 30.86
C GLN A 132 11.63 2.70 29.37
N LEU A 133 10.78 3.25 28.50
CA LEU A 133 11.13 3.43 27.09
C LEU A 133 12.34 4.37 26.97
N PRO A 134 13.26 4.15 26.01
CA PRO A 134 14.33 5.08 25.69
C PRO A 134 13.82 6.50 25.45
N PRO A 135 14.57 7.56 25.82
CA PRO A 135 14.12 8.95 25.74
C PRO A 135 13.57 9.34 24.37
N ALA A 136 14.25 8.96 23.28
CA ALA A 136 13.82 9.25 21.92
C ALA A 136 12.41 8.68 21.60
N LEU A 137 12.14 7.44 22.02
CA LEU A 137 10.84 6.80 21.81
C LEU A 137 9.76 7.41 22.71
N ARG A 138 10.10 7.80 23.94
CA ARG A 138 9.16 8.51 24.83
C ARG A 138 8.74 9.84 24.24
N THR A 139 9.70 10.68 23.86
CA THR A 139 9.44 12.01 23.32
C THR A 139 8.58 11.93 22.05
N ALA A 140 8.85 10.97 21.16
CA ALA A 140 8.04 10.77 19.97
C ALA A 140 6.57 10.44 20.31
N VAL A 141 6.34 9.51 21.24
CA VAL A 141 4.98 9.09 21.63
C VAL A 141 4.25 10.19 22.43
N ASP A 142 4.95 10.90 23.31
CA ASP A 142 4.38 11.94 24.16
C ASP A 142 4.04 13.20 23.38
N GLY A 143 4.76 13.47 22.27
CA GLY A 143 4.37 14.47 21.26
C GLY A 143 3.11 14.13 20.47
N GLY A 144 2.55 12.94 20.69
CA GLY A 144 1.35 12.45 20.00
C GLY A 144 1.61 11.95 18.59
N ALA A 145 2.85 11.67 18.22
CA ALA A 145 3.17 11.05 16.94
C ALA A 145 2.64 9.61 16.91
N ASP A 146 2.08 9.21 15.78
CA ASP A 146 1.61 7.85 15.53
C ASP A 146 2.17 7.38 14.19
N ARG A 147 3.20 6.53 14.24
CA ARG A 147 3.85 5.98 13.04
C ARG A 147 3.07 4.87 12.36
N ARG A 148 2.03 4.31 13.00
CA ARG A 148 1.31 3.14 12.47
C ARG A 148 0.74 3.35 11.06
N PRO A 149 0.05 4.49 10.73
CA PRO A 149 -0.44 4.73 9.37
C PRO A 149 0.69 4.80 8.34
N ARG A 150 1.74 5.58 8.66
CA ARG A 150 2.92 5.75 7.80
C ARG A 150 3.64 4.43 7.54
N ASP A 151 3.94 3.67 8.59
CA ASP A 151 4.67 2.40 8.47
C ASP A 151 3.83 1.35 7.71
N TRP A 152 2.52 1.35 7.92
CA TRP A 152 1.60 0.52 7.14
C TRP A 152 1.60 0.90 5.65
N ARG A 153 1.49 2.20 5.30
CA ARG A 153 1.59 2.67 3.90
C ARG A 153 2.92 2.30 3.27
N ALA A 154 4.02 2.53 3.98
CA ALA A 154 5.36 2.18 3.50
C ALA A 154 5.48 0.68 3.20
N ARG A 155 4.98 -0.20 4.08
CA ARG A 155 4.90 -1.64 3.83
C ARG A 155 4.04 -1.92 2.60
N ARG A 156 2.83 -1.38 2.54
CA ARG A 156 1.86 -1.67 1.48
C ARG A 156 2.36 -1.25 0.10
N VAL A 157 2.93 -0.05 -0.01
CA VAL A 157 3.51 0.46 -1.26
C VAL A 157 4.73 -0.37 -1.67
N THR A 158 5.57 -0.79 -0.73
CA THR A 158 6.73 -1.66 -1.04
C THR A 158 6.27 -3.01 -1.59
N GLN A 159 5.23 -3.60 -1.00
CA GLN A 159 4.65 -4.85 -1.50
C GLN A 159 4.07 -4.69 -2.91
N LEU A 160 3.31 -3.62 -3.15
CA LEU A 160 2.70 -3.35 -4.46
C LEU A 160 3.75 -3.09 -5.53
N ALA A 161 4.77 -2.28 -5.23
CA ALA A 161 5.88 -2.03 -6.14
C ALA A 161 6.69 -3.29 -6.43
N GLY A 162 6.87 -4.19 -5.46
CA GLY A 162 7.50 -5.49 -5.67
C GLY A 162 6.66 -6.48 -6.48
N GLN A 163 5.34 -6.25 -6.56
CA GLN A 163 4.40 -7.07 -7.34
C GLN A 163 4.19 -6.54 -8.76
N ALA A 164 4.54 -5.28 -9.02
CA ALA A 164 4.37 -4.63 -10.31
C ALA A 164 5.17 -5.32 -11.42
N THR A 165 4.57 -5.36 -12.61
CA THR A 165 5.11 -6.00 -13.82
C THR A 165 5.81 -5.02 -14.75
N SER A 166 5.50 -3.74 -14.60
CA SER A 166 6.09 -2.65 -15.38
C SER A 166 6.53 -1.50 -14.46
N PRO A 167 7.47 -0.65 -14.90
CA PRO A 167 7.80 0.58 -14.18
C PRO A 167 6.60 1.51 -13.99
N TRP A 168 5.66 1.52 -14.96
CA TRP A 168 4.40 2.25 -14.84
C TRP A 168 3.53 1.77 -13.67
N GLU A 169 3.43 0.45 -13.48
CA GLU A 169 2.73 -0.10 -12.30
C GLU A 169 3.46 0.21 -10.99
N ARG A 170 4.80 0.21 -10.99
CA ARG A 170 5.59 0.63 -9.81
C ARG A 170 5.34 2.10 -9.48
N ALA A 171 5.43 2.97 -10.48
CA ALA A 171 5.13 4.39 -10.36
C ALA A 171 3.70 4.61 -9.83
N ALA A 172 2.71 3.89 -10.37
CA ALA A 172 1.33 3.96 -9.89
C ALA A 172 1.19 3.54 -8.41
N ALA A 173 1.94 2.51 -7.97
CA ALA A 173 2.01 2.14 -6.57
C ALA A 173 2.63 3.22 -5.68
N ARG A 174 3.65 3.96 -6.15
CA ARG A 174 4.24 5.10 -5.42
C ARG A 174 3.27 6.27 -5.34
N ALA A 175 2.57 6.56 -6.44
CA ALA A 175 1.58 7.64 -6.54
C ALA A 175 0.31 7.36 -5.73
N ALA A 176 -0.04 6.09 -5.49
CA ALA A 176 -1.30 5.70 -4.84
C ALA A 176 -1.53 6.31 -3.44
N VAL A 177 -0.47 6.71 -2.74
CA VAL A 177 -0.53 7.34 -1.41
C VAL A 177 -0.35 8.86 -1.44
N LEU A 178 -0.05 9.46 -2.59
CA LEU A 178 0.10 10.91 -2.69
C LEU A 178 -1.29 11.58 -2.76
N ASP A 179 -1.38 12.76 -2.16
CA ASP A 179 -2.53 13.65 -2.38
C ASP A 179 -2.56 14.12 -3.84
N GLU A 180 -3.74 14.45 -4.36
CA GLU A 180 -3.93 14.80 -5.77
C GLU A 180 -3.12 16.06 -6.14
N ASP A 181 -3.07 17.07 -5.27
CA ASP A 181 -2.35 18.31 -5.54
C ASP A 181 -0.83 18.04 -5.59
N VAL A 182 -0.34 17.21 -4.66
CA VAL A 182 1.05 16.76 -4.61
C VAL A 182 1.41 15.93 -5.84
N LEU A 183 0.49 15.08 -6.32
CA LEU A 183 0.70 14.27 -7.51
C LEU A 183 0.71 15.13 -8.78
N ALA A 184 -0.17 16.13 -8.88
CA ALA A 184 -0.19 17.08 -9.99
C ALA A 184 1.10 17.91 -10.08
N GLU A 185 1.66 18.32 -8.94
CA GLU A 185 2.96 18.98 -8.88
C GLU A 185 4.11 18.03 -9.27
N ALA A 186 4.09 16.79 -8.78
CA ALA A 186 5.14 15.81 -9.04
C ALA A 186 5.14 15.28 -10.48
N VAL A 187 3.98 15.26 -11.14
CA VAL A 187 3.78 14.75 -12.51
C VAL A 187 3.00 15.79 -13.32
N PRO A 188 3.67 16.79 -13.90
CA PRO A 188 3.00 17.87 -14.62
C PRO A 188 2.24 17.39 -15.87
N ASP A 189 2.71 16.33 -16.53
CA ASP A 189 2.09 15.79 -17.73
C ASP A 189 0.71 15.14 -17.42
N PRO A 190 -0.40 15.67 -17.97
CA PRO A 190 -1.72 15.09 -17.77
C PRO A 190 -1.89 13.67 -18.34
N VAL A 191 -1.16 13.31 -19.39
CA VAL A 191 -1.23 11.97 -20.01
C VAL A 191 -0.62 10.93 -19.08
N GLU A 192 0.55 11.23 -18.51
CA GLU A 192 1.18 10.37 -17.52
C GLU A 192 0.32 10.22 -16.27
N ARG A 193 -0.29 11.30 -15.79
CA ARG A 193 -1.23 11.23 -14.65
C ARG A 193 -2.45 10.37 -14.96
N ALA A 194 -3.03 10.48 -16.15
CA ALA A 194 -4.13 9.62 -16.56
C ALA A 194 -3.71 8.13 -16.59
N ARG A 195 -2.50 7.83 -17.07
CA ARG A 195 -1.94 6.47 -17.06
C ARG A 195 -1.71 5.95 -15.64
N LEU A 196 -1.15 6.76 -14.75
CA LEU A 196 -0.98 6.42 -13.33
C LEU A 196 -2.34 6.16 -12.65
N ALA A 197 -3.35 6.97 -12.95
CA ALA A 197 -4.70 6.79 -12.42
C ALA A 197 -5.33 5.47 -12.88
N ALA A 198 -5.17 5.11 -14.16
CA ALA A 198 -5.66 3.85 -14.72
C ALA A 198 -4.98 2.61 -14.09
N LEU A 199 -3.70 2.74 -13.72
CA LEU A 199 -2.90 1.67 -13.10
C LEU A 199 -2.93 1.71 -11.56
N ARG A 200 -3.68 2.63 -10.95
CA ARG A 200 -3.63 2.86 -9.50
C ARG A 200 -4.07 1.60 -8.74
N PRO A 201 -3.19 1.00 -7.91
CA PRO A 201 -3.56 -0.19 -7.16
C PRO A 201 -4.48 0.12 -5.99
N GLU A 202 -5.31 -0.85 -5.61
CA GLU A 202 -6.10 -0.79 -4.39
C GLU A 202 -5.23 -1.01 -3.14
N LEU A 203 -5.09 0.01 -2.30
CA LEU A 203 -4.29 -0.05 -1.08
C LEU A 203 -4.97 -0.89 0.02
N VAL A 204 -6.29 -0.76 0.15
CA VAL A 204 -7.13 -1.49 1.12
C VAL A 204 -8.42 -1.91 0.43
N SER A 205 -8.74 -3.20 0.49
CA SER A 205 -10.03 -3.71 0.01
C SER A 205 -11.16 -3.31 0.98
N VAL A 206 -11.83 -2.19 0.72
CA VAL A 206 -12.96 -1.73 1.54
C VAL A 206 -14.25 -1.81 0.76
N ARG A 207 -15.10 -2.76 1.14
CA ARG A 207 -16.49 -2.84 0.68
C ARG A 207 -17.39 -2.26 1.77
N SER A 208 -17.44 -0.94 1.85
CA SER A 208 -18.31 -0.23 2.78
C SER A 208 -19.17 0.78 2.03
N GLU A 209 -20.46 0.81 2.33
CA GLU A 209 -21.40 1.79 1.78
C GLU A 209 -21.38 3.12 2.56
N SER A 210 -20.65 3.18 3.67
CA SER A 210 -20.61 4.38 4.51
C SER A 210 -19.56 5.38 4.01
N ALA A 211 -20.01 6.56 3.56
CA ALA A 211 -19.13 7.66 3.15
C ALA A 211 -18.07 8.01 4.22
N ALA A 212 -18.44 7.99 5.50
CA ALA A 212 -17.50 8.26 6.59
C ALA A 212 -16.39 7.20 6.74
N MET A 213 -16.66 5.94 6.35
CA MET A 213 -15.65 4.90 6.32
C MET A 213 -14.73 5.06 5.12
N CYS A 214 -15.28 5.39 3.95
CA CYS A 214 -14.49 5.67 2.76
C CYS A 214 -13.53 6.86 2.99
N GLU A 215 -14.00 7.95 3.60
CA GLU A 215 -13.17 9.10 3.95
C GLU A 215 -12.06 8.75 4.94
N ALA A 216 -12.37 8.01 6.01
CA ALA A 216 -11.34 7.60 6.97
C ALA A 216 -10.29 6.67 6.36
N VAL A 217 -10.70 5.78 5.45
CA VAL A 217 -9.78 4.91 4.70
C VAL A 217 -8.91 5.72 3.74
N LYS A 218 -9.50 6.70 3.04
CA LYS A 218 -8.77 7.63 2.17
C LYS A 218 -7.73 8.40 2.98
N GLU A 219 -8.11 8.96 4.13
CA GLU A 219 -7.22 9.70 5.02
C GLU A 219 -6.07 8.82 5.54
N LEU A 220 -6.35 7.58 5.94
CA LEU A 220 -5.30 6.62 6.35
C LEU A 220 -4.42 6.16 5.19
N SER A 221 -4.93 6.18 3.97
CA SER A 221 -4.21 5.75 2.76
C SER A 221 -3.38 6.87 2.15
N THR A 222 -3.60 8.13 2.55
CA THR A 222 -2.89 9.30 2.02
C THR A 222 -1.71 9.66 2.93
N ALA A 223 -0.54 9.85 2.34
CA ALA A 223 0.67 10.34 2.99
C ALA A 223 0.50 11.81 3.36
N PHE A 224 0.93 12.17 4.56
CA PHE A 224 0.75 13.52 5.10
C PHE A 224 2.03 14.12 5.67
N ASP A 225 2.94 13.30 6.20
CA ASP A 225 4.20 13.80 6.73
C ASP A 225 5.11 14.22 5.56
N ASP A 226 5.72 15.42 5.64
CA ASP A 226 6.53 15.97 4.54
C ASP A 226 7.66 15.03 4.12
N ASP A 227 8.29 14.35 5.07
CA ASP A 227 9.37 13.39 4.79
C ASP A 227 8.85 12.10 4.16
N GLU A 228 7.62 11.69 4.49
CA GLU A 228 6.91 10.60 3.84
C GLU A 228 6.60 10.97 2.38
N VAL A 229 5.99 12.14 2.17
CA VAL A 229 5.63 12.67 0.85
C VAL A 229 6.86 12.80 -0.05
N LEU A 230 7.92 13.44 0.45
CA LEU A 230 9.18 13.62 -0.29
C LEU A 230 9.76 12.28 -0.73
N ARG A 231 9.82 11.28 0.17
CA ARG A 231 10.32 9.94 -0.18
C ARG A 231 9.48 9.29 -1.28
N HIS A 232 8.15 9.41 -1.23
CA HIS A 232 7.28 8.86 -2.29
C HIS A 232 7.46 9.59 -3.63
N ARG A 233 7.63 10.92 -3.63
CA ARG A 233 7.93 11.70 -4.84
C ARG A 233 9.27 11.29 -5.47
N LEU A 234 10.31 11.10 -4.67
CA LEU A 234 11.62 10.68 -5.16
C LEU A 234 11.57 9.29 -5.82
N LEU A 235 10.88 8.33 -5.18
CA LEU A 235 10.71 6.99 -5.75
C LEU A 235 9.83 7.01 -7.00
N LEU A 236 8.77 7.83 -7.01
CA LEU A 236 7.92 8.03 -8.18
C LEU A 236 8.71 8.58 -9.37
N ALA A 237 9.53 9.60 -9.16
CA ALA A 237 10.35 10.20 -10.21
C ALA A 237 11.30 9.16 -10.84
N ALA A 238 11.96 8.35 -10.02
CA ALA A 238 12.86 7.29 -10.50
C ALA A 238 12.10 6.20 -11.30
N ASP A 239 10.92 5.77 -10.81
CA ASP A 239 10.12 4.77 -11.52
C ASP A 239 9.54 5.33 -12.84
N LEU A 240 9.18 6.62 -12.91
CA LEU A 240 8.72 7.29 -14.14
C LEU A 240 9.84 7.46 -15.18
N GLU A 241 11.05 7.82 -14.75
CA GLU A 241 12.20 7.92 -15.65
C GLU A 241 12.49 6.57 -16.32
N GLU A 242 12.49 5.48 -15.54
CA GLU A 242 12.60 4.13 -16.09
C GLU A 242 11.44 3.79 -17.04
N ALA A 243 10.22 4.19 -16.70
CA ALA A 243 9.03 3.96 -17.52
C ALA A 243 9.14 4.62 -18.91
N ARG A 244 9.58 5.88 -18.95
CA ARG A 244 9.79 6.64 -20.19
C ARG A 244 10.89 6.00 -21.04
N ARG A 245 12.03 5.64 -20.44
CA ARG A 245 13.11 4.93 -21.13
C ARG A 245 12.65 3.62 -21.77
N GLN A 246 11.74 2.89 -21.11
CA GLN A 246 11.18 1.65 -21.66
C GLN A 246 10.22 1.89 -22.82
N ASP A 247 9.37 2.91 -22.74
CA ASP A 247 8.48 3.28 -23.84
C ASP A 247 9.30 3.72 -25.07
N GLU A 248 10.31 4.58 -24.89
CA GLU A 248 11.23 5.00 -25.96
C GLU A 248 11.98 3.82 -26.60
N ALA A 249 12.48 2.88 -25.80
CA ALA A 249 13.15 1.69 -26.31
C ALA A 249 12.20 0.72 -27.04
N GLY A 250 10.94 0.67 -26.63
CA GLY A 250 9.88 -0.10 -27.29
C GLY A 250 9.52 0.49 -28.65
N GLU A 251 9.46 1.82 -28.75
CA GLU A 251 9.25 2.55 -30.00
C GLU A 251 10.47 2.49 -30.94
N ALA A 252 11.69 2.43 -30.40
CA ALA A 252 12.93 2.31 -31.16
C ALA A 252 13.17 0.92 -31.77
N ARG A 253 12.35 -0.09 -31.45
CA ARG A 253 12.42 -1.40 -32.11
C ARG A 253 11.87 -1.25 -33.53
N PRO A 254 12.65 -1.52 -34.59
CA PRO A 254 12.22 -1.25 -35.95
C PRO A 254 10.97 -2.09 -36.24
N ARG A 255 9.88 -1.37 -36.53
CA ARG A 255 8.72 -1.94 -37.22
C ARG A 255 9.28 -2.65 -38.46
N PRO A 256 8.97 -3.94 -38.71
CA PRO A 256 9.40 -4.55 -39.95
C PRO A 256 8.86 -3.67 -41.07
N VAL A 257 9.79 -3.09 -41.83
CA VAL A 257 9.48 -2.37 -43.06
C VAL A 257 8.91 -3.42 -43.99
N ALA A 258 7.59 -3.54 -44.02
CA ALA A 258 6.89 -4.21 -45.08
C ALA A 258 7.08 -3.33 -46.32
N GLU A 259 8.16 -3.65 -47.03
CA GLU A 259 8.36 -3.58 -48.47
C GLU A 259 7.64 -2.46 -49.21
N SER A 260 8.47 -1.54 -49.70
CA SER A 260 8.17 -0.64 -50.80
C SER A 260 7.67 -1.43 -52.02
N GLY A 261 6.36 -1.45 -52.21
CA GLY A 261 5.71 -1.79 -53.47
C GLY A 261 5.47 -0.51 -54.26
N ALA A 262 6.27 -0.30 -55.30
CA ALA A 262 6.09 0.74 -56.29
C ALA A 262 4.74 0.60 -57.02
N GLY A 263 4.05 1.72 -57.26
CA GLY A 263 3.03 1.81 -58.31
C GLY A 263 1.97 2.87 -58.10
N GLY A 264 2.04 3.97 -58.85
CA GLY A 264 0.88 4.82 -59.14
C GLY A 264 1.10 6.33 -58.98
N ARG A 265 1.48 6.99 -60.09
CA ARG A 265 1.51 8.44 -60.27
C ARG A 265 0.10 9.01 -60.54
N ALA A 266 0.02 10.34 -60.40
CA ALA A 266 -0.99 11.32 -60.87
C ALA A 266 -2.29 11.41 -60.04
N ASP A 267 -2.86 12.56 -59.67
CA ASP A 267 -2.60 13.98 -59.99
C ASP A 267 -3.27 14.88 -58.91
N ALA A 268 -2.76 16.10 -58.73
CA ALA A 268 -3.40 17.20 -57.99
C ALA A 268 -4.37 17.98 -58.92
N PRO A 269 -5.31 18.82 -58.41
CA PRO A 269 -4.97 20.21 -58.02
C PRO A 269 -5.77 20.71 -56.76
N ALA A 270 -5.16 21.47 -55.85
CA ALA A 270 -4.99 22.94 -55.78
C ALA A 270 -6.17 23.74 -55.15
N GLY A 271 -5.83 24.57 -54.15
CA GLY A 271 -6.65 25.65 -53.57
C GLY A 271 -6.96 25.42 -52.08
N GLY A 272 -6.58 26.24 -51.11
CA GLY A 272 -5.92 27.54 -51.08
C GLY A 272 -5.65 27.94 -49.62
N SER A 273 -4.78 28.95 -49.44
CA SER A 273 -4.28 29.61 -48.22
C SER A 273 -5.38 29.97 -47.18
N ALA A 274 -5.13 30.30 -45.91
CA ALA A 274 -4.01 30.99 -45.27
C ALA A 274 -4.13 30.92 -43.73
N GLU A 275 -3.00 31.10 -43.03
CA GLU A 275 -2.79 31.93 -41.81
C GLU A 275 -3.79 31.83 -40.63
N SER A 276 -3.45 31.76 -39.34
CA SER A 276 -2.32 32.31 -38.58
C SER A 276 -2.52 31.96 -37.08
N HIS A 277 -1.42 31.81 -36.33
CA HIS A 277 -1.36 31.93 -34.87
C HIS A 277 -1.34 33.44 -34.49
N PRO A 278 -1.81 33.88 -33.28
CA PRO A 278 -1.02 33.65 -32.06
C PRO A 278 -1.81 33.56 -30.71
N GLU A 279 -1.17 32.90 -29.72
CA GLU A 279 -1.31 33.13 -28.25
C GLU A 279 -0.59 34.45 -27.87
N PRO A 280 -0.78 35.14 -26.71
CA PRO A 280 -0.79 34.54 -25.35
C PRO A 280 -1.56 35.30 -24.22
N GLY A 281 -1.59 34.75 -23.01
CA GLY A 281 -2.02 35.49 -21.81
C GLY A 281 -1.91 34.76 -20.47
N SER A 282 -0.74 34.83 -19.85
CA SER A 282 -0.41 34.36 -18.49
C SER A 282 -1.02 35.22 -17.37
N VAL A 283 -1.55 34.63 -16.29
CA VAL A 283 -1.45 35.17 -14.92
C VAL A 283 -1.38 34.02 -13.90
N VAL A 284 -0.20 33.83 -13.31
CA VAL A 284 0.03 33.11 -12.06
C VAL A 284 -0.09 34.12 -10.90
N GLY A 285 -0.91 33.82 -9.91
CA GLY A 285 -0.94 34.50 -8.62
C GLY A 285 -0.70 33.47 -7.49
N PRO A 286 0.03 33.82 -6.42
CA PRO A 286 0.42 32.88 -5.38
C PRO A 286 -0.74 32.68 -4.40
N VAL A 287 -0.99 31.44 -3.96
CA VAL A 287 -1.84 31.19 -2.80
C VAL A 287 -1.03 30.44 -1.75
N ASP A 288 -0.63 31.21 -0.75
CA ASP A 288 -0.01 30.77 0.48
C ASP A 288 -1.05 30.17 1.44
N ALA A 289 -0.55 29.33 2.35
CA ALA A 289 -1.07 28.99 3.66
C ALA A 289 -2.40 28.21 3.77
N GLY A 290 -2.28 26.94 4.16
CA GLY A 290 -3.43 26.14 4.57
C GLY A 290 -3.13 24.87 5.35
N ARG A 291 -2.21 24.93 6.33
CA ARG A 291 -1.95 23.86 7.31
C ARG A 291 -3.29 23.34 7.88
N ARG A 292 -3.75 22.15 7.49
CA ARG A 292 -4.93 21.48 8.05
C ARG A 292 -4.55 20.28 8.93
N PRO A 293 -4.20 20.45 10.23
CA PRO A 293 -3.82 19.34 11.10
C PRO A 293 -4.89 18.92 12.12
N THR A 294 -6.20 19.11 11.88
CA THR A 294 -7.21 18.96 12.95
C THR A 294 -8.11 17.72 12.90
N ARG A 295 -8.27 17.04 11.75
CA ARG A 295 -9.17 15.87 11.65
C ARG A 295 -8.49 14.53 11.94
N LEU A 296 -7.28 14.32 11.40
CA LEU A 296 -6.47 13.12 11.65
C LEU A 296 -6.18 12.94 13.16
N ARG A 297 -5.85 14.02 13.86
CA ARG A 297 -5.66 14.01 15.32
C ARG A 297 -6.90 13.52 16.07
N ARG A 298 -8.13 13.83 15.61
CA ARG A 298 -9.37 13.37 16.27
C ARG A 298 -9.70 11.91 15.99
N LEU A 299 -9.43 11.42 14.78
CA LEU A 299 -9.61 10.00 14.43
C LEU A 299 -8.56 9.11 15.13
N LEU A 300 -7.31 9.55 15.18
CA LEU A 300 -6.23 8.87 15.91
C LEU A 300 -6.40 8.97 17.44
N ALA A 301 -6.92 10.10 17.97
CA ALA A 301 -7.26 10.22 19.38
C ALA A 301 -8.46 9.33 19.78
N ARG A 302 -9.43 9.11 18.88
CA ARG A 302 -10.55 8.17 19.13
C ARG A 302 -10.14 6.69 19.07
N ALA A 303 -9.01 6.37 18.43
CA ALA A 303 -8.37 5.06 18.57
C ALA A 303 -7.69 4.85 19.94
N SER A 304 -7.78 5.83 20.86
CA SER A 304 -7.02 5.89 22.12
C SER A 304 -7.87 5.77 23.42
N GLY A 305 -9.16 5.37 23.34
CA GLY A 305 -10.08 5.36 24.51
C GLY A 305 -10.34 3.99 25.17
N THR A 306 -9.48 3.63 26.12
CA THR A 306 -9.69 2.88 27.39
C THR A 306 -10.82 1.85 27.56
N GLY A 307 -10.41 0.62 27.92
CA GLY A 307 -11.23 -0.34 28.65
C GLY A 307 -11.77 0.23 29.96
N ARG A 308 -13.06 0.01 30.18
CA ARG A 308 -13.80 0.38 31.38
C ARG A 308 -13.39 -0.57 32.51
N ARG A 309 -12.67 -0.05 33.52
CA ARG A 309 -12.54 -0.72 34.83
C ARG A 309 -13.93 -0.76 35.45
N GLY A 310 -14.44 -1.95 35.73
CA GLY A 310 -15.60 -2.15 36.59
C GLY A 310 -15.27 -1.77 38.04
N PRO A 311 -16.27 -1.37 38.85
CA PRO A 311 -16.05 -0.97 40.23
C PRO A 311 -15.61 -2.16 41.07
N VAL A 312 -14.55 -1.96 41.85
CA VAL A 312 -14.12 -2.87 42.92
C VAL A 312 -15.09 -2.68 44.09
N SER A 313 -15.91 -3.69 44.35
CA SER A 313 -16.69 -3.75 45.59
C SER A 313 -15.75 -3.98 46.78
N ARG A 314 -15.85 -3.11 47.78
CA ARG A 314 -15.21 -3.27 49.10
C ARG A 314 -15.88 -4.42 49.87
N PRO A 315 -15.14 -5.16 50.71
CA PRO A 315 -15.75 -6.08 51.66
C PRO A 315 -16.34 -5.29 52.83
N VAL A 316 -17.52 -5.70 53.29
CA VAL A 316 -18.09 -5.29 54.57
C VAL A 316 -17.90 -6.47 55.51
N SER A 317 -17.35 -6.18 56.69
CA SER A 317 -17.25 -7.07 57.85
C SER A 317 -18.61 -7.47 58.40
#